data_AF-A0A9E7PAI4-F1
#
_entry.id   AF-A0A9E7PAI4-F1
#
_cell.length_a   1.000
_cell.length_b   1.000
_cell.length_c   1.000
_cell.angle_alpha   90.00
_cell.angle_beta   90.00
_cell.angle_gamma   90.00
#
_symmetry.space_group_name_H-M   'P 1'
#
loop_
_entity.id
_entity.type
_entity.pdbx_description
1 polymer ?
#
loop_
_entity_poly.entity_id
_entity_poly.type
_entity_poly.pdbx_seq_one_letter_code
_entity_poly.pdbx_strand_id
1 'polypeptide(L)'
;MPILGHDEDYKNEKYKPTGTLKVLVPDIKFESPRSFNFISHYHGKNHAFAMSRTVYDYTGKSFVPDLDVRHELMIRVERINKYMDITSLVYGDGFPNTEGFIEDERGNKIFIGVHIRIGTPATHLFGDNKRLMWANAIRIGLKEDGTFANTLWVFAQGLGGPKEYRDDYGLTIERKYNKKNC
;
A
#
# COMPACT_ATOMS: atom_id res chain seq x y z
N MET A 1 10.30 -29.00 5.06
CA MET A 1 9.38 -28.06 4.36
C MET A 1 8.51 -27.41 5.41
N PRO A 2 8.37 -26.08 5.47
CA PRO A 2 7.44 -25.47 6.41
C PRO A 2 6.04 -25.87 5.97
N ILE A 3 5.32 -26.55 6.86
CA ILE A 3 3.97 -27.11 6.61
C ILE A 3 2.90 -25.99 6.50
N LEU A 4 3.28 -24.72 6.69
CA LEU A 4 2.35 -23.60 6.87
C LEU A 4 2.48 -22.46 5.86
N GLY A 5 3.46 -22.49 4.95
CA GLY A 5 3.60 -21.48 3.91
C GLY A 5 4.97 -21.52 3.22
N HIS A 6 5.05 -20.94 2.02
CA HIS A 6 6.29 -20.78 1.25
C HIS A 6 6.33 -19.39 0.62
N ASP A 7 7.51 -18.90 0.27
CA ASP A 7 7.62 -17.65 -0.48
C ASP A 7 6.99 -17.84 -1.87
N GLU A 8 6.07 -16.94 -2.21
CA GLU A 8 5.38 -16.97 -3.50
C GLU A 8 6.29 -16.36 -4.57
N ASP A 9 6.81 -17.20 -5.47
CA ASP A 9 7.54 -16.72 -6.64
C ASP A 9 6.55 -16.20 -7.70
N TYR A 10 6.40 -14.88 -7.74
CA TYR A 10 5.57 -14.16 -8.71
C TYR A 10 6.21 -14.03 -10.10
N LYS A 11 7.25 -14.79 -10.47
CA LYS A 11 7.75 -14.79 -11.86
C LYS A 11 6.73 -15.30 -12.86
N ASN A 12 5.87 -16.24 -12.45
CA ASN A 12 4.81 -16.79 -13.30
C ASN A 12 3.66 -15.80 -13.41
N GLU A 13 3.37 -15.33 -14.62
CA GLU A 13 2.29 -14.36 -14.90
C GLU A 13 0.92 -14.81 -14.41
N LYS A 14 0.65 -16.12 -14.38
CA LYS A 14 -0.62 -16.67 -13.89
C LYS A 14 -0.93 -16.30 -12.44
N TYR A 15 0.11 -16.13 -11.61
CA TYR A 15 -0.02 -15.88 -10.17
C TYR A 15 0.32 -14.44 -9.79
N LYS A 16 0.74 -13.61 -10.76
CA LYS A 16 1.06 -12.20 -10.50
C LYS A 16 -0.20 -11.43 -10.09
N PRO A 17 -0.09 -10.48 -9.14
CA PRO A 17 -1.11 -9.47 -8.94
C PRO A 17 -1.39 -8.72 -10.25
N THR A 18 -2.64 -8.39 -10.47
CA THR A 18 -3.09 -7.63 -11.63
C THR A 18 -3.73 -6.32 -11.18
N GLY A 19 -3.81 -5.35 -12.08
CA GLY A 19 -4.37 -4.07 -11.71
C GLY A 19 -4.58 -3.16 -12.91
N THR A 20 -5.15 -2.00 -12.61
CA THR A 20 -5.36 -0.93 -13.56
C THR A 20 -4.65 0.32 -13.06
N LEU A 21 -4.06 1.06 -13.99
CA LEU A 21 -3.47 2.36 -13.75
C LEU A 21 -4.04 3.34 -14.77
N LYS A 22 -4.71 4.38 -14.28
CA LYS A 22 -5.15 5.51 -15.07
C LYS A 22 -4.28 6.71 -14.72
N VAL A 23 -3.55 7.21 -15.71
CA VAL A 23 -2.76 8.44 -15.58
C VAL A 23 -3.50 9.57 -16.28
N LEU A 24 -3.82 10.61 -15.52
CA LEU A 24 -4.39 11.85 -16.03
C LEU A 24 -3.27 12.89 -16.07
N VAL A 25 -2.85 13.21 -17.29
CA VAL A 25 -1.89 14.29 -17.56
C VAL A 25 -2.70 15.50 -18.03
N PRO A 26 -2.78 16.58 -17.24
CA PRO A 26 -3.43 17.82 -17.68
C PRO A 26 -2.64 18.46 -18.83
N ASP A 27 -3.35 19.24 -19.65
CA ASP A 27 -2.74 19.97 -20.77
C ASP A 27 -1.57 20.87 -20.32
N ILE A 28 -0.52 20.87 -21.13
CA ILE A 28 0.69 21.65 -20.88
C ILE A 28 0.37 23.13 -21.14
N LYS A 29 0.05 23.87 -20.07
CA LYS A 29 -0.11 25.34 -20.14
C LYS A 29 1.20 26.10 -19.88
N PHE A 30 2.13 25.48 -19.15
CA PHE A 30 3.42 26.06 -18.76
C PHE A 30 4.49 24.97 -18.71
N GLU A 31 5.78 25.34 -18.83
CA GLU A 31 6.88 24.38 -18.69
C GLU A 31 6.94 23.77 -17.28
N SER A 32 6.68 24.59 -16.27
CA SER A 32 6.65 24.26 -14.84
C SER A 32 5.65 25.17 -14.12
N PRO A 33 4.91 24.68 -13.11
CA PRO A 33 4.86 23.31 -12.60
C PRO A 33 4.05 22.38 -13.50
N ARG A 34 4.32 21.07 -13.41
CA ARG A 34 3.52 20.02 -14.07
C ARG A 34 2.89 19.09 -13.05
N SER A 35 1.59 18.84 -13.18
CA SER A 35 0.86 17.92 -12.30
C SER A 35 0.50 16.63 -13.03
N PHE A 36 0.45 15.52 -12.31
CA PHE A 36 0.07 14.20 -12.80
C PHE A 36 -0.83 13.56 -11.75
N ASN A 37 -2.01 13.10 -12.16
CA ASN A 37 -2.88 12.33 -11.26
C ASN A 37 -2.86 10.86 -11.67
N PHE A 38 -2.65 9.99 -10.71
CA PHE A 38 -2.63 8.55 -10.88
C PHE A 38 -3.78 7.98 -10.05
N ILE A 39 -4.66 7.24 -10.71
CA ILE A 39 -5.71 6.46 -10.07
C ILE A 39 -5.41 5.01 -10.40
N SER A 40 -5.17 4.19 -9.38
CA SER A 40 -4.83 2.79 -9.57
C SER A 40 -5.61 1.88 -8.64
N HIS A 41 -5.79 0.65 -9.10
CA HIS A 41 -6.41 -0.43 -8.35
C HIS A 41 -5.63 -1.71 -8.66
N TYR A 42 -5.03 -2.30 -7.64
CA TYR A 42 -4.32 -3.56 -7.70
C TYR A 42 -5.08 -4.60 -6.89
N HIS A 43 -5.14 -5.82 -7.42
CA HIS A 43 -5.68 -6.97 -6.74
C HIS A 43 -4.76 -8.19 -6.92
N GLY A 44 -4.66 -9.05 -5.92
CA GLY A 44 -3.84 -10.26 -6.01
C GLY A 44 -4.20 -11.30 -4.97
N LYS A 45 -3.81 -12.56 -5.22
CA LYS A 45 -4.02 -13.67 -4.28
C LYS A 45 -2.70 -14.07 -3.66
N ASN A 46 -2.70 -14.30 -2.35
CA ASN A 46 -1.53 -14.86 -1.69
C ASN A 46 -1.51 -16.39 -1.86
N HIS A 47 -0.75 -16.85 -2.85
CA HIS A 47 -0.59 -18.26 -3.17
C HIS A 47 0.47 -18.98 -2.30
N ALA A 48 1.13 -18.26 -1.37
CA ALA A 48 2.06 -18.80 -0.39
C ALA A 48 1.45 -19.89 0.51
N PHE A 49 0.13 -19.89 0.69
CA PHE A 49 -0.57 -20.91 1.46
C PHE A 49 -0.47 -22.27 0.76
N ALA A 50 -0.12 -23.31 1.54
CA ALA A 50 -0.04 -24.68 1.03
C ALA A 50 -1.34 -25.07 0.30
N MET A 51 -1.20 -25.68 -0.88
CA MET A 51 -2.31 -26.09 -1.77
C MET A 51 -3.10 -24.95 -2.43
N SER A 52 -2.85 -23.67 -2.13
CA SER A 52 -3.58 -22.57 -2.78
C SER A 52 -3.43 -22.58 -4.30
N ARG A 53 -2.19 -22.71 -4.81
CA ARG A 53 -1.94 -22.84 -6.26
C ARG A 53 -2.65 -24.03 -6.86
N THR A 54 -2.51 -25.20 -6.24
CA THR A 54 -3.14 -26.45 -6.72
C THR A 54 -4.66 -26.30 -6.83
N VAL A 55 -5.32 -25.81 -5.78
CA VAL A 55 -6.79 -25.61 -5.83
C VAL A 55 -7.17 -24.60 -6.90
N TYR A 56 -6.41 -23.51 -7.05
CA TYR A 56 -6.63 -22.52 -8.10
C TYR A 56 -6.45 -23.10 -9.51
N ASP A 57 -5.44 -23.94 -9.73
CA ASP A 57 -5.18 -24.58 -11.01
C ASP A 57 -6.29 -25.54 -11.43
N TYR A 58 -6.86 -26.28 -10.49
CA TYR A 58 -7.93 -27.24 -10.75
C TYR A 58 -9.33 -26.62 -10.81
N THR A 59 -9.58 -25.52 -10.09
CA THR A 59 -10.94 -25.00 -9.89
C THR A 59 -11.15 -23.55 -10.34
N GLY A 60 -10.06 -22.83 -10.66
CA GLY A 60 -10.08 -21.38 -10.90
C GLY A 60 -10.36 -20.55 -9.63
N LYS A 61 -10.41 -21.18 -8.44
CA LYS A 61 -10.72 -20.52 -7.16
C LYS A 61 -9.65 -20.85 -6.11
N SER A 62 -9.42 -19.91 -5.20
CA SER A 62 -8.56 -20.11 -4.02
C SER A 62 -9.40 -19.92 -2.76
N PHE A 63 -9.05 -20.64 -1.70
CA PHE A 63 -9.59 -20.39 -0.36
C PHE A 63 -8.92 -19.19 0.33
N VAL A 64 -7.85 -18.66 -0.27
CA VAL A 64 -7.25 -17.39 0.10
C VAL A 64 -7.98 -16.28 -0.67
N PRO A 65 -8.60 -15.33 0.03
CA PRO A 65 -9.29 -14.21 -0.61
C PRO A 65 -8.31 -13.28 -1.34
N ASP A 66 -8.87 -12.47 -2.23
CA ASP A 66 -8.13 -11.41 -2.91
C ASP A 66 -7.69 -10.33 -1.92
N LEU A 67 -6.55 -9.70 -2.24
CA LEU A 67 -5.97 -8.55 -1.57
C LEU A 67 -6.09 -7.35 -2.49
N ASP A 68 -6.86 -6.35 -2.09
CA ASP A 68 -7.14 -5.16 -2.87
C ASP A 68 -6.48 -3.91 -2.29
N VAL A 69 -5.82 -3.13 -3.15
CA VAL A 69 -5.26 -1.81 -2.82
C VAL A 69 -5.61 -0.80 -3.91
N ARG A 70 -6.09 0.37 -3.50
CA ARG A 70 -6.48 1.48 -4.36
C ARG A 70 -5.68 2.72 -3.99
N HIS A 71 -5.17 3.41 -5.00
CA HIS A 71 -4.39 4.63 -4.79
C HIS A 71 -4.93 5.76 -5.65
N GLU A 72 -5.07 6.92 -5.02
CA GLU A 72 -5.19 8.20 -5.68
C GLU A 72 -3.95 9.02 -5.30
N LEU A 73 -3.11 9.30 -6.28
CA LEU A 73 -1.85 10.00 -6.12
C LEU A 73 -1.83 11.21 -7.05
N MET A 74 -1.58 12.40 -6.51
CA MET A 74 -1.21 13.56 -7.33
C MET A 74 0.26 13.84 -7.09
N ILE A 75 1.01 14.00 -8.17
CA ILE A 75 2.39 14.46 -8.15
C ILE A 75 2.47 15.76 -8.93
N ARG A 76 2.97 16.82 -8.32
CA ARG A 76 3.26 18.09 -8.98
C ARG A 76 4.75 18.39 -8.90
N VAL A 77 5.39 18.52 -10.04
CA VAL A 77 6.82 18.81 -10.17
C VAL A 77 7.02 20.26 -10.52
N GLU A 78 7.75 20.99 -9.68
CA GLU A 78 8.21 22.36 -9.91
C GLU A 78 9.72 22.35 -10.15
N ARG A 79 10.13 22.56 -11.41
CA ARG A 79 11.54 22.48 -11.83
C ARG A 79 12.33 23.77 -11.57
N ILE A 80 11.66 24.92 -11.46
CA ILE A 80 12.35 26.21 -11.23
C ILE A 80 12.76 26.33 -9.76
N ASN A 81 11.80 26.10 -8.86
CA ASN A 81 12.03 26.13 -7.41
C ASN A 81 12.46 24.77 -6.83
N LYS A 82 12.60 23.75 -7.69
CA LYS A 82 13.19 22.44 -7.39
C LYS A 82 12.50 21.72 -6.24
N TYR A 83 11.21 21.47 -6.40
CA TYR A 83 10.46 20.63 -5.48
C TYR A 83 9.41 19.79 -6.18
N MET A 84 9.00 18.71 -5.52
CA MET A 84 7.90 17.85 -5.92
C MET A 84 6.89 17.79 -4.78
N ASP A 85 5.65 18.19 -5.05
CA ASP A 85 4.53 17.99 -4.14
C ASP A 85 3.87 16.65 -4.45
N ILE A 86 3.57 15.88 -3.41
CA ILE A 86 2.86 14.61 -3.52
C ILE A 86 1.70 14.65 -2.55
N THR A 87 0.50 14.37 -3.05
CA THR A 87 -0.63 14.01 -2.19
C THR A 87 -0.99 12.56 -2.47
N SER A 88 -1.04 11.76 -1.42
CA SER A 88 -1.44 10.35 -1.51
C SER A 88 -2.69 10.10 -0.69
N LEU A 89 -3.58 9.31 -1.25
CA LEU A 89 -4.76 8.78 -0.60
C LEU A 89 -4.86 7.31 -0.99
N VAL A 90 -4.66 6.44 -0.01
CA VAL A 90 -4.54 5.00 -0.26
C VAL A 90 -5.56 4.26 0.58
N TYR A 91 -6.26 3.36 -0.08
CA TYR A 91 -7.27 2.50 0.49
C TYR A 91 -6.96 1.04 0.22
N GLY A 92 -7.48 0.15 1.04
CA GLY A 92 -7.45 -1.27 0.73
C GLY A 92 -8.02 -2.11 1.84
N ASP A 93 -7.67 -3.39 1.79
CA ASP A 93 -8.05 -4.35 2.81
C ASP A 93 -7.37 -4.11 4.15
N GLY A 94 -7.98 -4.65 5.21
CA GLY A 94 -7.44 -4.54 6.57
C GLY A 94 -6.22 -5.44 6.82
N PHE A 95 -5.89 -6.33 5.89
CA PHE A 95 -4.83 -7.33 6.04
C PHE A 95 -4.21 -7.61 4.65
N PRO A 96 -2.90 -7.92 4.53
CA PRO A 96 -1.84 -7.83 5.54
C PRO A 96 -1.39 -6.37 5.73
N ASN A 97 -0.14 -6.17 6.16
CA ASN A 97 0.46 -4.83 6.15
C ASN A 97 0.63 -4.35 4.71
N THR A 98 0.60 -3.03 4.51
CA THR A 98 0.87 -2.39 3.22
C THR A 98 1.85 -1.25 3.44
N GLU A 99 2.83 -1.09 2.55
CA GLU A 99 3.79 -0.01 2.59
C GLU A 99 3.93 0.64 1.21
N GLY A 100 4.26 1.92 1.19
CA GLY A 100 4.43 2.70 -0.03
C GLY A 100 5.74 3.45 -0.03
N PHE A 101 6.39 3.44 -1.19
CA PHE A 101 7.60 4.22 -1.47
C PHE A 101 7.44 4.94 -2.81
N ILE A 102 8.10 6.08 -2.93
CA ILE A 102 8.42 6.68 -4.23
C ILE A 102 9.93 6.60 -4.44
N GLU A 103 10.34 6.29 -5.68
CA GLU A 103 11.73 6.10 -6.07
C GLU A 103 12.08 7.10 -7.19
N ASP A 104 13.26 7.72 -7.13
CA ASP A 104 13.80 8.53 -8.24
C ASP A 104 14.60 7.67 -9.24
N GLU A 105 15.06 8.25 -10.34
CA GLU A 105 15.79 7.51 -11.38
C GLU A 105 17.14 6.92 -10.93
N ARG A 106 17.66 7.31 -9.76
CA ARG A 106 18.89 6.75 -9.17
C ARG A 106 18.62 5.72 -8.09
N GLY A 107 17.36 5.36 -7.86
CA GLY A 107 16.99 4.38 -6.85
C GLY A 107 16.90 4.95 -5.42
N ASN A 108 16.97 6.28 -5.25
CA ASN A 108 16.73 6.87 -3.93
C ASN A 108 15.25 6.75 -3.59
N LYS A 109 14.95 6.22 -2.41
CA LYS A 109 13.58 5.94 -1.97
C LYS A 109 13.14 6.89 -0.88
N ILE A 110 11.90 7.35 -0.99
CA ILE A 110 11.21 8.07 0.07
C ILE A 110 9.98 7.26 0.47
N PHE A 111 9.88 6.99 1.76
CA PHE A 111 8.73 6.32 2.35
C PHE A 111 7.54 7.27 2.42
N ILE A 112 6.40 6.87 1.84
CA ILE A 112 5.20 7.71 1.78
C ILE A 112 4.10 7.22 2.73
N GLY A 113 4.09 5.96 3.14
CA GLY A 113 3.09 5.51 4.10
C GLY A 113 3.15 4.03 4.40
N VAL A 114 2.50 3.66 5.51
CA VAL A 114 2.28 2.26 5.91
C VAL A 114 0.89 2.13 6.50
N HIS A 115 0.32 0.95 6.29
CA HIS A 115 -0.80 0.43 7.04
C HIS A 115 -0.37 -0.85 7.74
N ILE A 116 -0.61 -0.90 9.05
CA ILE A 116 -0.42 -2.11 9.85
C ILE A 116 -1.73 -2.88 9.77
N ARG A 117 -1.66 -4.20 9.57
CA ARG A 117 -2.85 -5.04 9.51
C ARG A 117 -3.75 -4.88 10.75
N ILE A 118 -5.06 -4.98 10.53
CA ILE A 118 -6.11 -5.02 11.54
C ILE A 118 -6.72 -6.42 11.52
N GLY A 119 -6.71 -7.10 12.67
CA GLY A 119 -7.35 -8.39 12.83
C GLY A 119 -6.69 -9.54 12.05
N THR A 120 -7.53 -10.46 11.54
CA THR A 120 -7.10 -11.74 10.93
C THR A 120 -7.52 -11.85 9.45
N PRO A 121 -6.83 -12.68 8.65
CA PRO A 121 -7.19 -12.91 7.24
C PRO A 121 -8.66 -13.28 7.05
N ALA A 122 -9.23 -14.09 7.95
CA ALA A 122 -10.59 -14.60 7.85
C ALA A 122 -11.68 -13.52 8.03
N THR A 123 -11.36 -12.40 8.69
CA THR A 123 -12.35 -11.37 9.06
C THR A 123 -12.20 -10.08 8.26
N HIS A 124 -11.00 -9.79 7.75
CA HIS A 124 -10.66 -8.48 7.16
C HIS A 124 -10.33 -8.52 5.67
N LEU A 125 -10.49 -9.68 5.03
CA LEU A 125 -10.36 -9.91 3.58
C LEU A 125 -11.68 -10.29 2.90
N PHE A 126 -12.76 -10.49 3.67
CA PHE A 126 -14.04 -10.86 3.09
C PHE A 126 -14.79 -9.59 2.63
N GLY A 127 -15.05 -9.50 1.32
CA GLY A 127 -15.72 -8.36 0.68
C GLY A 127 -14.78 -7.23 0.23
N ASP A 128 -15.30 -6.29 -0.57
CA ASP A 128 -14.55 -5.12 -1.06
C ASP A 128 -14.38 -4.08 0.05
N ASN A 129 -13.27 -4.15 0.78
CA ASN A 129 -13.01 -3.22 1.86
C ASN A 129 -12.21 -2.00 1.36
N LYS A 130 -12.81 -0.81 1.53
CA LYS A 130 -12.19 0.47 1.16
C LYS A 130 -11.73 1.22 2.40
N ARG A 131 -10.94 0.56 3.25
CA ARG A 131 -10.41 1.20 4.47
C ARG A 131 -9.32 2.17 4.07
N LEU A 132 -9.37 3.38 4.61
CA LEU A 132 -8.22 4.28 4.50
C LEU A 132 -7.02 3.57 5.11
N MET A 133 -5.91 3.49 4.38
CA MET A 133 -4.63 2.93 4.80
C MET A 133 -3.68 4.05 5.21
N TRP A 134 -3.56 5.08 4.38
CA TRP A 134 -2.95 6.36 4.75
C TRP A 134 -3.44 7.47 3.81
N ALA A 135 -3.28 8.70 4.29
CA ALA A 135 -3.39 9.91 3.50
C ALA A 135 -2.22 10.84 3.86
N ASN A 136 -1.59 11.48 2.90
CA ASN A 136 -0.58 12.49 3.19
C ASN A 136 -0.53 13.61 2.14
N ALA A 137 0.09 14.71 2.54
CA ALA A 137 0.56 15.76 1.65
C ALA A 137 2.00 16.08 2.04
N ILE A 138 2.94 15.79 1.13
CA ILE A 138 4.37 15.97 1.35
C ILE A 138 4.99 16.79 0.22
N ARG A 139 6.12 17.42 0.52
CA ARG A 139 7.01 18.01 -0.48
C ARG A 139 8.41 17.46 -0.33
N ILE A 140 8.99 17.11 -1.46
CA ILE A 140 10.35 16.62 -1.57
C ILE A 140 11.15 17.69 -2.33
N GLY A 141 12.29 18.10 -1.79
CA GLY A 141 13.21 18.96 -2.55
C GLY A 141 13.89 18.17 -3.66
N LEU A 142 14.21 18.82 -4.77
CA LEU A 142 14.88 18.22 -5.91
C LEU A 142 16.28 18.80 -6.08
N LYS A 143 17.20 18.01 -6.60
CA LYS A 143 18.52 18.47 -7.07
C LYS A 143 18.40 18.97 -8.52
N GLU A 144 19.47 19.59 -9.02
CA GLU A 144 19.55 20.05 -10.42
C GLU A 144 19.32 18.93 -11.43
N ASP A 145 19.76 17.71 -11.09
CA ASP A 145 19.62 16.53 -11.95
C ASP A 145 18.24 15.88 -11.87
N GLY A 146 17.32 16.40 -11.04
CA GLY A 146 15.97 15.87 -10.87
C GLY A 146 15.83 14.84 -9.75
N THR A 147 16.93 14.35 -9.18
CA THR A 147 16.90 13.39 -8.06
C THR A 147 16.41 14.02 -6.76
N PHE A 148 16.01 13.19 -5.80
CA PHE A 148 15.60 13.66 -4.49
C PHE A 148 16.76 14.34 -3.73
N ALA A 149 16.46 15.49 -3.15
CA ALA A 149 17.32 16.20 -2.21
C ALA A 149 17.05 15.74 -0.77
N ASN A 150 17.87 16.21 0.18
CA ASN A 150 17.76 15.83 1.59
C ASN A 150 16.69 16.61 2.37
N THR A 151 15.70 17.17 1.69
CA THR A 151 14.63 17.97 2.30
C THR A 151 13.27 17.33 2.04
N LEU A 152 12.57 17.02 3.13
CA LEU A 152 11.20 16.51 3.13
C LEU A 152 10.37 17.40 4.05
N TRP A 153 9.28 17.95 3.52
CA TRP A 153 8.25 18.63 4.30
C TRP A 153 7.00 17.76 4.33
N VAL A 154 6.44 17.58 5.52
CA VAL A 154 5.16 16.89 5.72
C VAL A 154 4.15 17.94 6.15
N PHE A 155 3.18 18.24 5.29
CA PHE A 155 2.14 19.22 5.57
C PHE A 155 0.93 18.57 6.25
N ALA A 156 0.63 17.32 5.87
CA ALA A 156 -0.44 16.54 6.47
C ALA A 156 -0.08 15.06 6.42
N GLN A 157 -0.44 14.33 7.47
CA GLN A 157 -0.37 12.88 7.52
C GLN A 157 -1.55 12.35 8.32
N GLY A 158 -2.28 11.42 7.72
CA GLY A 158 -3.29 10.60 8.35
C GLY A 158 -2.91 9.14 8.17
N LEU A 159 -2.82 8.40 9.27
CA LEU A 159 -2.72 6.95 9.20
C LEU A 159 -4.12 6.37 9.28
N GLY A 160 -4.36 5.44 8.39
CA GLY A 160 -5.61 4.75 8.26
C GLY A 160 -5.81 3.67 9.32
N GLY A 161 -7.07 3.26 9.43
CA GLY A 161 -7.51 2.21 10.34
C GLY A 161 -8.15 2.75 11.64
N PRO A 162 -9.22 2.11 12.16
CA PRO A 162 -10.00 2.70 13.24
C PRO A 162 -9.22 2.70 14.55
N LYS A 163 -9.36 3.79 15.31
CA LYS A 163 -8.74 3.91 16.64
C LYS A 163 -9.21 2.78 17.56
N GLU A 164 -10.45 2.31 17.42
CA GLU A 164 -10.99 1.22 18.23
C GLU A 164 -10.34 -0.15 17.99
N TYR A 165 -9.76 -0.39 16.80
CA TYR A 165 -9.02 -1.63 16.53
C TYR A 165 -7.52 -1.43 16.70
N ARG A 166 -7.12 -0.39 17.45
CA ARG A 166 -5.70 -0.11 17.69
C ARG A 166 -5.00 -1.24 18.43
N ASP A 167 -5.73 -1.88 19.33
CA ASP A 167 -5.23 -2.99 20.15
C ASP A 167 -5.18 -4.32 19.37
N ASP A 168 -5.81 -4.37 18.18
CA ASP A 168 -5.68 -5.48 17.25
C ASP A 168 -4.46 -5.31 16.31
N TYR A 169 -3.83 -4.12 16.27
CA TYR A 169 -2.56 -3.91 15.56
C TYR A 169 -1.43 -4.64 16.30
N GLY A 170 -1.23 -5.89 15.92
CA GLY A 170 -0.28 -6.77 16.56
C GLY A 170 -0.99 -7.58 17.63
N LEU A 171 -1.19 -8.87 17.34
CA LEU A 171 -1.60 -9.89 18.30
C LEU A 171 -0.64 -9.89 19.51
N THR A 172 -0.81 -8.97 20.45
CA THR A 172 -0.41 -9.20 21.82
C THR A 172 -1.37 -10.26 22.33
N ILE A 173 -0.86 -11.50 22.40
CA ILE A 173 -1.38 -12.48 23.34
C ILE A 173 -1.03 -11.92 24.72
N GLU A 174 -1.70 -10.86 25.16
CA GLU A 174 -1.80 -10.63 26.58
C GLU A 174 -2.63 -11.79 27.11
N ARG A 175 -1.93 -12.77 27.69
CA ARG A 175 -2.52 -13.68 28.66
C ARG A 175 -3.30 -12.81 29.62
N LYS A 176 -4.63 -12.77 29.46
CA LYS A 176 -5.54 -12.38 30.53
C LYS A 176 -5.30 -13.38 31.66
N TYR A 177 -4.34 -13.08 32.53
CA TYR A 177 -4.21 -13.73 33.81
C TYR A 177 -5.50 -13.41 34.54
N ASN A 178 -6.37 -14.40 34.66
CA ASN A 178 -7.50 -14.37 35.56
C ASN A 178 -6.99 -13.95 36.94
N LYS A 179 -7.23 -12.68 37.31
CA LYS A 179 -7.24 -12.28 38.72
C LYS A 179 -8.35 -13.10 39.36
N LYS A 180 -7.95 -14.16 40.08
CA LYS A 180 -8.82 -14.87 41.01
C LYS A 180 -9.37 -13.85 42.00
N ASN A 181 -10.68 -13.92 42.19
CA ASN A 181 -11.45 -13.13 43.14
C ASN A 181 -10.83 -13.22 44.56
N CYS A 182 -10.73 -12.07 45.21
CA CYS A 182 -10.74 -11.98 46.67
C CYS A 182 -12.12 -12.36 47.20
#